data_AF-A0A0B6XXZ9-F1
#
_entry.id   AF-A0A0B6XXZ9-F1
#
_cell.length_a   1.000
_cell.length_b   1.000
_cell.length_c   1.000
_cell.angle_alpha   90.00
_cell.angle_beta   90.00
_cell.angle_gamma   90.00
#
_symmetry.space_group_name_H-M   'P 1'
#
loop_
_entity.id
_entity.type
_entity.pdbx_description
1 polymer ?
#
loop_
_entity_poly.entity_id
_entity_poly.type
_entity_poly.pdbx_seq_one_letter_code
_entity_poly.pdbx_strand_id
1 'polypeptide(L)' 'CHHCEKSFQSNFHLQEHIGAVHLGVTMYACPVCGKRFGYKRSLRRHLRLNHSPEVFQSLKGFSA' A
#
# COMPACT_ATOMS: atom_id res chain seq x y z
N CYS A 1 -3.38 -10.74 -14.61
CA CYS A 1 -4.44 -10.69 -13.59
C CYS A 1 -5.59 -11.50 -14.15
N HIS A 2 -6.35 -12.24 -13.35
CA HIS A 2 -7.46 -13.03 -13.91
C HIS A 2 -8.72 -12.18 -14.19
N HIS A 3 -8.77 -10.96 -13.68
CA HIS A 3 -9.87 -10.02 -13.89
C HIS A 3 -9.56 -8.93 -14.93
N CYS A 4 -8.30 -8.80 -15.38
CA CYS A 4 -7.90 -7.83 -16.42
C CYS A 4 -6.57 -8.21 -17.07
N GLU A 5 -6.24 -7.57 -18.19
CA GLU A 5 -5.05 -7.85 -19.02
C GLU A 5 -3.71 -7.39 -18.42
N LYS A 6 -3.67 -6.99 -17.14
CA LYS A 6 -2.44 -6.54 -16.48
C LYS A 6 -1.58 -7.71 -16.01
N SER A 7 -0.30 -7.73 -16.40
CA SER A 7 0.69 -8.70 -15.94
C SER A 7 1.53 -8.15 -14.79
N PHE A 8 1.95 -9.03 -13.87
CA PHE A 8 2.72 -8.68 -12.68
C PHE A 8 3.89 -9.64 -12.52
N GLN A 9 5.04 -9.12 -12.10
CA GLN A 9 6.28 -9.89 -11.94
C GLN A 9 6.29 -10.78 -10.68
N SER A 10 5.39 -10.53 -9.72
CA SER A 10 5.32 -11.32 -8.49
C SER A 10 3.87 -11.54 -8.06
N ASN A 11 3.65 -12.64 -7.33
CA ASN A 11 2.34 -12.95 -6.76
C ASN A 11 1.89 -11.85 -5.76
N PHE A 12 2.83 -11.32 -4.97
CA PHE A 12 2.55 -10.21 -4.04
C PHE A 12 1.95 -8.99 -4.75
N HIS A 13 2.55 -8.54 -5.85
CA HIS A 13 2.03 -7.40 -6.61
C HIS A 13 0.69 -7.71 -7.29
N LEU A 14 0.49 -8.95 -7.74
CA LEU A 14 -0.79 -9.39 -8.29
C LEU A 14 -1.90 -9.33 -7.22
N GLN A 15 -1.63 -9.80 -6.00
CA GLN A 15 -2.60 -9.75 -4.90
C GLN A 15 -2.91 -8.32 -4.44
N GLU A 16 -1.89 -7.47 -4.33
CA GLU A 16 -2.08 -6.03 -4.02
C GLU A 16 -2.97 -5.37 -5.08
N HIS A 17 -2.72 -5.67 -6.36
CA HIS A 17 -3.55 -5.20 -7.47
C HIS A 17 -5.00 -5.70 -7.40
N ILE A 18 -5.21 -7.00 -7.18
CA ILE A 18 -6.56 -7.58 -7.09
C ILE A 18 -7.33 -6.95 -5.93
N GLY A 19 -6.70 -6.87 -4.75
CA GLY A 19 -7.29 -6.24 -3.57
C GLY A 19 -7.69 -4.79 -3.85
N ALA A 20 -6.76 -3.99 -4.38
CA ALA A 20 -6.98 -2.56 -4.54
C ALA A 20 -7.92 -2.19 -5.70
N VAL A 21 -7.91 -2.94 -6.81
CA VAL A 21 -8.64 -2.56 -8.04
C VAL A 21 -9.95 -3.31 -8.19
N HIS A 22 -9.96 -4.60 -7.85
CA HIS A 22 -11.12 -5.47 -8.12
C HIS A 22 -11.98 -5.69 -6.87
N LEU A 23 -11.37 -5.81 -5.69
CA LEU A 23 -12.09 -6.07 -4.44
C LEU A 23 -12.33 -4.84 -3.57
N GLY A 24 -11.70 -3.70 -3.89
CA GLY A 24 -11.73 -2.50 -3.04
C GLY A 24 -11.12 -2.70 -1.64
N VAL A 25 -10.37 -3.80 -1.45
CA VAL A 25 -9.71 -4.12 -0.19
C VAL A 25 -8.49 -3.22 -0.03
N THR A 26 -8.43 -2.54 1.12
CA THR A 26 -7.30 -1.71 1.50
C THR A 26 -6.44 -2.46 2.50
N MET A 27 -5.24 -2.85 2.06
CA MET A 27 -4.33 -3.70 2.84
C MET A 27 -3.47 -2.91 3.83
N TYR A 28 -3.30 -1.60 3.61
CA TYR A 28 -2.34 -0.79 4.36
C TYR A 28 -3.04 0.30 5.14
N ALA A 29 -3.00 0.25 6.47
CA ALA A 29 -3.56 1.27 7.34
C ALA A 29 -2.47 2.23 7.83
N CYS A 30 -2.79 3.52 7.90
CA CYS A 30 -1.97 4.49 8.57
C CYS A 30 -2.00 4.24 10.09
N PRO A 31 -0.85 4.07 10.76
CA PRO A 31 -0.83 3.82 12.20
C PRO A 31 -1.21 5.06 13.02
N VAL A 32 -1.19 6.25 12.44
CA VAL A 32 -1.50 7.52 13.13
C VAL A 32 -2.97 7.88 13.02
N CYS A 33 -3.54 7.82 11.81
CA CYS A 33 -4.92 8.28 11.57
C CYS A 33 -5.89 7.16 11.13
N GLY A 34 -5.42 5.91 11.01
CA GLY A 34 -6.26 4.76 10.62
C GLY A 34 -6.67 4.74 9.15
N LYS A 35 -6.35 5.78 8.35
CA LYS A 35 -6.69 5.86 6.93
C LYS A 35 -6.10 4.68 6.16
N ARG A 36 -6.91 4.01 5.34
CA ARG A 36 -6.52 2.80 4.63
C ARG A 36 -6.19 3.07 3.16
N PHE A 37 -5.24 2.31 2.63
CA PHE A 37 -4.72 2.41 1.28
C PHE A 37 -4.65 1.02 0.64
N GLY A 38 -4.95 0.95 -0.66
CA GLY A 38 -4.81 -0.28 -1.45
C GLY A 38 -3.35 -0.63 -1.77
N TYR A 39 -2.45 0.34 -1.74
CA TYR A 39 -1.05 0.17 -2.14
C TYR A 39 -0.07 0.68 -1.08
N LYS A 40 1.04 -0.05 -0.89
CA LYS A 40 2.12 0.31 0.05
C LYS A 40 2.74 1.67 -0.28
N ARG A 41 2.96 1.95 -1.58
CA ARG A 41 3.49 3.26 -2.05
C ARG A 41 2.58 4.43 -1.70
N SER A 42 1.27 4.21 -1.68
CA SER A 42 0.29 5.23 -1.36
C SER A 42 0.31 5.58 0.12
N LEU A 43 0.39 4.56 1.00
CA LEU A 43 0.60 4.78 2.43
C LEU A 43 1.95 5.49 2.69
N ARG A 44 3.03 5.06 2.02
CA ARG A 44 4.35 5.70 2.14
C ARG A 44 4.31 7.20 1.85
N ARG A 45 3.68 7.58 0.73
CA ARG A 45 3.50 8.99 0.36
C ARG A 45 2.64 9.73 1.38
N HIS A 46 1.57 9.11 1.85
CA HIS A 46 0.71 9.72 2.86
C HIS A 46 1.46 10.03 4.15
N LEU A 47 2.23 9.08 4.67
CA LEU A 47 3.03 9.27 5.89
C LEU A 47 4.03 10.41 5.73
N ARG A 48 4.73 10.48 4.59
CA ARG A 48 5.70 11.53 4.32
C ARG A 48 5.10 12.93 4.25
N LEU A 49 3.88 13.06 3.72
CA LEU A 49 3.25 14.37 3.46
C LEU A 49 2.33 14.84 4.59
N ASN A 50 1.79 13.92 5.40
CA ASN A 50 0.76 14.24 6.39
C ASN A 50 1.20 13.93 7.83
N HIS A 51 2.29 13.19 8.01
CA HIS A 51 2.81 12.80 9.31
C HIS A 51 4.29 13.13 9.39
N SER A 52 4.83 13.10 10.60
CA SER A 52 6.20 13.50 10.86
C SER A 52 7.20 12.45 10.32
N PRO A 53 8.43 12.84 9.99
CA PRO A 53 9.44 11.93 9.44
C PRO A 53 9.74 10.71 10.33
N GLU A 54 9.52 10.83 11.63
CA GLU A 54 9.75 9.77 12.62
C GLU A 54 8.74 8.63 12.46
N VAL A 55 7.49 8.93 12.09
CA VAL A 55 6.46 7.93 11.78
C VAL A 55 6.82 7.14 10.52
N PHE A 56 7.42 7.81 9.53
CA PHE A 56 7.86 7.15 8.30
C PHE A 56 9.03 6.18 8.55
N GLN A 57 9.95 6.53 9.46
CA GLN A 57 11.13 5.73 9.78
C GLN A 57 10.83 4.54 10.71
N SER A 58 9.78 4.63 11.54
CA SER A 58 9.41 3.59 12.51
C SER A 58 8.75 2.36 11.88
N LEU A 59 8.21 2.48 10.67
CA LEU A 59 7.64 1.35 9.94
C LEU A 59 8.76 0.51 9.30
N LYS A 60 9.36 -0.37 10.11
CA LYS A 60 10.30 -1.40 9.67
C LYS A 60 9.64 -2.24 8.56
N GLY A 61 10.14 -2.07 7.34
CA GLY A 61 9.59 -2.69 6.14
C GLY A 61 9.35 -1.73 4.97
N PHE A 62 9.49 -0.41 5.15
CA PHE A 62 9.44 0.54 4.04
C PHE A 62 10.80 0.91 3.44
N SER A 63 11.89 0.43 4.03
CA SER A 63 13.23 0.45 3.43
C SER A 63 13.21 -0.29 2.10
N ALA A 64 13.86 0.30 1.08
CA ALA A 64 14.11 -0.33 -0.20
C ALA A 64 14.94 -1.60 -0.03
#